data_AF-Q489F9-F1
#
_entry.id   AF-Q489F9-F1
#
_cell.length_a   1.000
_cell.length_b   1.000
_cell.length_c   1.000
_cell.angle_alpha   90.00
_cell.angle_beta   90.00
_cell.angle_gamma   90.00
#
_symmetry.space_group_name_H-M   'P 1'
#
loop_
_entity.id
_entity.type
_entity.pdbx_description
1 polymer ?
#
loop_
_entity_poly.entity_id
_entity_poly.type
_entity_poly.pdbx_seq_one_letter_code
_entity_poly.pdbx_strand_id
1 'polypeptide(L)'
;MSKVIKALEKMGQDSSLDNELAITLLLTSLKINTNQIESIINNDIASLKQELDICPDIKCFIIPAEDDDETNDEQESADESNNLAIGF
;
A
#
# COMPACT_ATOMS: atom_id res chain seq x y z
N MET A 1 16.44 4.60 9.82
CA MET A 1 16.36 3.12 9.95
C MET A 1 15.24 2.76 10.90
N SER A 2 14.32 1.89 10.48
CA SER A 2 13.22 1.41 11.32
C SER A 2 13.74 0.55 12.49
N LYS A 3 13.09 0.67 13.65
CA LYS A 3 13.43 -0.11 14.86
C LYS A 3 13.25 -1.61 14.64
N VAL A 4 12.21 -1.99 13.89
CA VAL A 4 11.92 -3.37 13.54
C VAL A 4 13.04 -3.97 12.70
N ILE A 5 13.52 -3.23 11.68
CA ILE A 5 14.62 -3.69 10.82
C ILE A 5 15.90 -3.92 11.64
N LYS A 6 16.24 -3.04 12.59
CA LYS A 6 17.39 -3.24 13.49
C LYS A 6 17.23 -4.45 14.41
N ALA A 7 16.01 -4.76 14.82
CA ALA A 7 15.74 -5.95 15.62
C ALA A 7 15.93 -7.23 14.78
N LEU A 8 15.33 -7.28 13.60
CA LEU A 8 15.46 -8.39 12.65
C LEU A 8 16.92 -8.62 12.26
N GLU A 9 17.68 -7.55 12.01
CA GLU A 9 19.13 -7.61 11.74
C GLU A 9 19.88 -8.27 12.90
N LYS A 10 19.64 -7.83 14.14
CA LYS A 10 20.28 -8.41 15.32
C LYS A 10 19.94 -9.89 15.52
N MET A 11 18.68 -10.26 15.31
CA MET A 11 18.25 -11.66 15.42
C MET A 11 18.92 -12.54 14.36
N GLY A 12 19.15 -12.02 13.15
CA GLY A 12 19.88 -12.75 12.10
C GLY A 12 21.40 -12.83 12.33
N GLN A 13 21.98 -11.91 13.11
CA GLN A 13 23.42 -11.87 13.39
C GLN A 13 23.81 -12.63 14.67
N ASP A 14 22.92 -12.72 15.66
CA ASP A 14 23.21 -13.32 16.96
C ASP A 14 22.40 -14.61 17.17
N SER A 15 23.08 -15.76 17.06
CA SER A 15 22.49 -17.08 17.29
C SER A 15 22.00 -17.30 18.73
N SER A 16 22.34 -16.42 19.66
CA SER A 16 21.83 -16.46 21.04
C SER A 16 20.39 -15.96 21.14
N LEU A 17 19.90 -15.28 20.10
CA LEU A 17 18.54 -14.73 20.00
C LEU A 17 17.57 -15.69 19.30
N ASP A 18 17.77 -17.00 19.46
CA ASP A 18 16.96 -18.04 18.80
C ASP A 18 15.82 -18.58 19.71
N ASN A 19 15.64 -17.96 20.89
CA ASN A 19 14.61 -18.31 21.85
C ASN A 19 13.61 -17.16 22.06
N GLU A 20 12.34 -17.50 22.21
CA GLU A 20 11.21 -16.56 22.31
C GLU A 20 11.40 -15.51 23.41
N LEU A 21 11.92 -15.90 24.58
CA LEU A 21 12.18 -14.97 25.69
C LEU A 21 13.24 -13.92 25.34
N ALA A 22 14.30 -14.34 24.66
CA ALA A 22 15.40 -13.45 24.28
C ALA A 22 14.95 -12.47 23.18
N ILE A 23 14.17 -12.98 22.21
CA ILE A 23 13.53 -12.19 21.16
C ILE A 23 12.58 -11.17 21.78
N THR A 24 11.69 -11.59 22.68
CA THR A 24 10.70 -10.71 23.33
C THR A 24 11.39 -9.60 24.13
N LEU A 25 12.45 -9.92 24.87
CA LEU A 25 13.23 -8.94 25.62
C LEU A 25 13.86 -7.90 24.68
N LEU A 26 14.48 -8.35 23.57
CA LEU A 26 15.08 -7.47 22.57
C LEU A 26 14.02 -6.53 21.99
N LEU A 27 12.90 -7.06 21.51
CA LEU A 27 11.86 -6.29 20.85
C LEU A 27 11.21 -5.27 21.81
N THR A 28 11.01 -5.66 23.07
CA THR A 28 10.51 -4.77 24.13
C THR A 28 11.53 -3.68 24.44
N SER A 29 12.83 -4.00 24.52
CA SER A 29 13.89 -3.02 24.78
C SER A 29 13.99 -1.96 23.68
N LEU A 30 13.70 -2.33 22.43
CA LEU A 30 13.69 -1.44 21.28
C LEU A 30 12.41 -0.59 21.19
N LYS A 31 11.45 -0.78 22.11
CA LYS A 31 10.16 -0.09 22.14
C LYS A 31 9.42 -0.24 20.81
N ILE A 32 9.35 -1.47 20.31
CA ILE A 32 8.54 -1.87 19.16
C ILE A 32 7.07 -1.99 19.61
N ASN A 33 6.13 -1.75 18.70
CA ASN A 33 4.70 -1.86 18.99
C ASN A 33 4.35 -3.30 19.39
N THR A 34 3.40 -3.48 20.30
CA THR A 34 2.93 -4.80 20.75
C THR A 34 2.43 -5.66 19.59
N ASN A 35 1.73 -5.09 18.61
CA ASN A 35 1.21 -5.86 17.47
C ASN A 35 2.34 -6.34 16.55
N GLN A 36 3.38 -5.50 16.38
CA GLN A 36 4.59 -5.88 15.65
C GLN A 36 5.38 -6.96 16.39
N ILE A 37 5.41 -6.90 17.73
CA ILE A 37 6.05 -7.94 18.56
C ILE A 37 5.34 -9.27 18.38
N GLU A 38 4.02 -9.30 18.50
CA GLU A 38 3.22 -10.52 18.30
C GLU A 38 3.39 -11.07 16.88
N SER A 39 3.38 -10.21 15.87
CA SER A 39 3.59 -10.62 14.48
C SER A 39 4.98 -11.24 14.26
N ILE A 40 6.02 -10.72 14.92
CA ILE A 40 7.38 -11.27 14.85
C ILE A 40 7.47 -12.63 15.58
N ILE A 41 6.90 -12.73 16.79
CA ILE A 41 6.94 -13.98 17.60
C ILE A 41 6.18 -15.10 16.87
N ASN A 42 5.00 -14.80 16.34
CA ASN A 42 4.15 -15.79 15.65
C ASN A 42 4.59 -16.06 14.20
N ASN A 43 5.66 -15.43 13.71
CA ASN A 43 6.07 -15.45 12.30
C ASN A 43 4.92 -15.08 11.34
N ASP A 44 4.05 -14.16 11.75
CA ASP A 44 2.97 -13.64 10.92
C ASP A 44 3.51 -12.58 9.95
N ILE A 45 4.05 -13.06 8.83
CA ILE A 45 4.66 -12.24 7.78
C ILE A 45 3.61 -11.30 7.15
N ALA A 46 2.35 -11.74 7.04
CA ALA A 46 1.30 -10.96 6.39
C ALA A 46 0.94 -9.72 7.22
N SER A 47 0.68 -9.91 8.51
CA SER A 47 0.40 -8.82 9.44
C SER A 47 1.61 -7.90 9.60
N LEU A 48 2.81 -8.46 9.76
CA LEU A 48 4.03 -7.66 9.88
C LEU A 48 4.29 -6.81 8.63
N LYS A 49 4.03 -7.36 7.43
CA LYS A 49 4.15 -6.60 6.18
C LYS A 49 3.17 -5.43 6.18
N GLN A 50 1.90 -5.66 6.49
CA GLN A 50 0.89 -4.60 6.51
C GLN A 50 1.25 -3.48 7.50
N GLU A 51 1.78 -3.84 8.67
CA GLU A 51 2.19 -2.85 9.69
C GLU A 51 3.45 -2.06 9.33
N LEU A 52 4.32 -2.63 8.48
CA LEU A 52 5.51 -1.95 7.96
C LEU A 52 5.27 -1.30 6.59
N ASP A 53 4.13 -1.54 5.96
CA ASP A 53 3.79 -1.01 4.65
C ASP A 53 3.43 0.48 4.76
N ILE A 54 4.42 1.32 4.51
CA ILE A 54 4.30 2.78 4.50
C ILE A 54 4.11 3.33 3.08
N CYS A 55 3.88 2.47 2.08
CA CYS A 55 3.70 2.90 0.70
C CYS A 55 2.21 3.23 0.46
N PRO A 56 1.83 4.51 0.40
CA PRO A 56 0.47 4.85 -0.01
C PRO A 56 0.26 4.43 -1.47
N ASP A 57 -0.78 3.65 -1.73
CA ASP A 57 -1.26 3.40 -3.09
C ASP A 57 -1.83 4.70 -3.67
N ILE A 58 -1.01 5.43 -4.44
CA ILE A 58 -1.43 6.65 -5.12
C ILE A 58 -2.28 6.26 -6.33
N LYS A 59 -3.59 6.37 -6.20
CA LYS A 59 -4.52 6.24 -7.33
C LYS A 59 -4.72 7.59 -8.00
N CYS A 60 -4.20 7.75 -9.21
CA CYS A 60 -4.59 8.88 -10.08
C CYS A 60 -5.86 8.49 -10.84
N PHE A 61 -6.97 9.15 -10.52
CA PHE A 61 -8.17 9.11 -11.35
C PHE A 61 -8.03 10.20 -12.42
N ILE A 62 -8.03 9.80 -13.69
CA ILE A 62 -8.31 10.72 -14.79
C ILE A 62 -9.83 10.70 -14.94
N ILE A 63 -10.50 11.67 -14.33
CA ILE A 63 -11.93 11.90 -14.58
C ILE A 63 -11.98 12.66 -15.91
N PRO A 64 -12.64 12.12 -16.96
CA PRO A 64 -12.92 12.90 -18.16
C PRO A 64 -13.60 14.19 -17.75
N ALA A 65 -13.21 15.32 -18.34
CA ALA A 65 -14.00 16.54 -18.16
C ALA A 65 -15.43 16.22 -18.60
N GLU A 66 -16.42 16.59 -17.77
CA GLU A 66 -17.76 16.79 -18.31
C GLU A 66 -17.59 17.85 -19.39
N ASP A 67 -17.88 17.49 -20.65
CA ASP A 67 -18.09 18.52 -21.66
C ASP A 67 -19.20 19.41 -21.10
N ASP A 68 -18.90 20.70 -20.99
CA ASP A 68 -19.85 21.75 -20.62
C ASP A 68 -20.78 21.94 -21.83
N ASP A 69 -21.50 20.88 -22.18
CA ASP A 69 -22.55 20.90 -23.19
C ASP A 69 -23.74 21.61 -22.55
N GLU A 70 -23.72 22.95 -22.62
CA GLU A 70 -24.93 23.75 -22.71
C GLU A 70 -25.72 23.30 -23.96
N THR A 71 -26.34 22.13 -23.95
CA THR A 71 -27.35 21.77 -24.95
C THR A 71 -28.72 22.14 -24.43
N ASN A 72 -29.10 23.36 -24.77
CA ASN A 72 -30.49 23.77 -24.96
C ASN A 72 -31.10 22.84 -26.03
N ASP A 73 -31.74 21.75 -25.60
CA ASP A 73 -32.53 20.87 -26.47
C ASP A 73 -33.83 21.58 -26.88
N GLU A 74 -33.77 22.33 -27.98
CA GLU A 74 -34.88 22.40 -28.93
C GLU A 74 -34.85 21.14 -29.82
N GLN A 75 -35.54 20.11 -29.33
CA GLN A 75 -36.33 19.13 -30.08
C GLN A 75 -35.87 18.68 -31.49
N GLU A 76 -35.35 17.44 -31.53
CA GLU A 76 -35.67 16.35 -32.48
C GLU A 76 -35.40 16.52 -34.00
N SER A 77 -34.41 15.78 -34.53
CA SER A 77 -34.59 14.73 -35.59
C SER A 77 -33.39 14.55 -36.52
N ALA A 78 -32.98 13.27 -36.66
CA ALA A 78 -32.38 12.57 -37.82
C ALA A 78 -31.39 13.28 -38.75
N ASP A 79 -30.20 12.70 -38.97
CA ASP A 79 -29.87 11.91 -40.19
C ASP A 79 -28.37 11.55 -40.21
N GLU A 80 -28.03 10.41 -40.82
CA GLU A 80 -26.69 9.85 -40.98
C GLU A 80 -25.71 10.82 -41.66
N SER A 81 -24.41 10.80 -41.29
CA SER A 81 -23.30 10.93 -42.24
C SER A 81 -21.92 10.72 -41.61
N ASN A 82 -21.30 9.63 -42.04
CA ASN A 82 -19.87 9.25 -42.00
C ASN A 82 -18.89 10.42 -41.90
N ASN A 83 -17.81 10.26 -41.10
CA ASN A 83 -16.44 10.56 -41.55
C ASN A 83 -15.39 9.84 -40.68
N LEU A 84 -14.71 8.87 -41.32
CA LEU A 84 -13.47 8.23 -40.87
C LEU A 84 -12.31 9.24 -40.96
N ALA A 85 -11.51 9.37 -39.90
CA ALA A 85 -10.18 9.98 -39.99
C ALA A 85 -9.18 9.22 -39.11
N ILE A 86 -8.24 8.52 -39.76
CA ILE A 86 -7.06 7.87 -39.18
C ILE A 86 -5.94 8.91 -39.11
N GLY A 87 -5.13 8.92 -38.04
CA GLY A 87 -3.94 9.77 -37.95
C GLY A 87 -2.84 9.24 -37.02
N PHE A 88 -1.90 8.49 -37.64
CA PHE A 88 -0.54 8.04 -37.25
C PHE A 88 -0.33 7.17 -36.00
#